data_AF-A0A183HHX7-F1
#
_entry.id   AF-A0A183HHX7-F1
#
_cell.length_a   1.000
_cell.length_b   1.000
_cell.length_c   1.000
_cell.angle_alpha   90.00
_cell.angle_beta   90.00
_cell.angle_gamma   90.00
#
_symmetry.space_group_name_H-M   'P 1'
#
loop_
_entity.id
_entity.type
_entity.pdbx_description
1 polymer ?
#
loop_
_entity_poly.entity_id
_entity_poly.type
_entity_poly.pdbx_seq_one_letter_code
_entity_poly.pdbx_strand_id
1 'polypeptide(L)'
;LSLILFHEIEQHSENTFFPIRRILFRTVSLSLFFTPLLITSPIAYFWSGFEELWWRWMLWMVQRSGPTFIKLGQWASTRRDIFSKSFCDKMSVLHIKTTSRPWNLSQHALDHLFGDSRWKEFVVSVEADAIGSGCIAEVYKGVLDVHAFEEITGIHLPFAKERYLDIAIKTAKDGVRECIDIDLSIMQCAARLMEMFMPRLSYVNPVSSLNQFRKVLELQVDLRNEARALKVSFFIFFLTPVNIETFPDKKRFCDNFDLEKTRVRFPEVVCYSSDVIMETYEKGLYINKLITDEQLVMQQNY
;
A
#
# COMPACT_ATOMS: atom_id res chain seq x y z
N LEU A 1 -37.31 -26.07 0.33
CA LEU A 1 -37.23 -24.85 -0.52
C LEU A 1 -37.38 -23.56 0.29
N SER A 2 -38.42 -23.35 1.11
CA SER A 2 -38.53 -22.12 1.90
C SER A 2 -37.49 -21.96 3.01
N LEU A 3 -37.06 -23.05 3.68
CA LEU A 3 -36.02 -23.00 4.73
C LEU A 3 -34.61 -22.69 4.19
N ILE A 4 -34.30 -23.14 2.97
CA ILE A 4 -33.01 -22.86 2.31
C ILE A 4 -32.98 -21.39 1.87
N LEU A 5 -34.07 -20.90 1.27
CA LEU A 5 -34.23 -19.49 0.93
C LEU A 5 -34.17 -18.58 2.16
N PHE A 6 -34.74 -19.00 3.29
CA PHE A 6 -34.69 -18.20 4.53
C PHE A 6 -33.27 -18.12 5.10
N HIS A 7 -32.54 -19.24 5.11
CA HIS A 7 -31.16 -19.29 5.58
C HIS A 7 -30.20 -18.52 4.65
N GLU A 8 -30.43 -18.56 3.34
CA GLU A 8 -29.66 -17.83 2.33
C GLU A 8 -29.93 -16.32 2.39
N ILE A 9 -31.18 -15.90 2.67
CA ILE A 9 -31.55 -14.50 2.91
C ILE A 9 -30.97 -14.00 4.24
N GLU A 10 -30.94 -14.82 5.29
CA GLU A 10 -30.39 -14.46 6.60
C GLU A 10 -28.85 -14.37 6.54
N GLN A 11 -28.17 -15.29 5.85
CA GLN A 11 -26.73 -15.18 5.56
C GLN A 11 -26.40 -13.98 4.66
N HIS A 12 -27.21 -13.69 3.65
CA HIS A 12 -26.99 -12.54 2.77
C HIS A 12 -27.22 -11.21 3.51
N SER A 13 -28.21 -11.17 4.41
CA SER A 13 -28.49 -10.07 5.33
C SER A 13 -27.34 -9.85 6.31
N GLU A 14 -26.89 -10.88 7.04
CA GLU A 14 -25.76 -10.73 7.98
C GLU A 14 -24.46 -10.30 7.29
N ASN A 15 -24.18 -10.82 6.08
CA ASN A 15 -23.02 -10.42 5.28
C ASN A 15 -23.11 -8.98 4.74
N THR A 16 -24.31 -8.41 4.58
CA THR A 16 -24.50 -6.99 4.18
C THR A 16 -24.57 -6.03 5.37
N PHE A 17 -25.08 -6.46 6.54
CA PHE A 17 -25.10 -5.62 7.74
C PHE A 17 -23.72 -5.41 8.37
N PHE A 18 -22.85 -6.41 8.31
CA PHE A 18 -21.50 -6.34 8.84
C PHE A 18 -20.64 -5.19 8.25
N PRO A 19 -20.56 -4.99 6.92
CA PRO A 19 -19.84 -3.86 6.35
C PRO A 19 -20.49 -2.51 6.67
N ILE A 20 -21.82 -2.41 6.69
CA ILE A 20 -22.53 -1.15 6.97
C ILE A 20 -22.23 -0.67 8.40
N ARG A 21 -22.30 -1.56 9.40
CA ARG A 21 -21.99 -1.21 10.79
C ARG A 21 -20.55 -0.71 10.94
N ARG A 22 -19.60 -1.36 10.27
CA ARG A 22 -18.18 -0.94 10.27
C ARG A 22 -18.00 0.44 9.64
N ILE A 23 -18.65 0.70 8.50
CA ILE A 23 -18.64 2.01 7.85
C ILE A 23 -19.23 3.09 8.76
N LEU A 24 -20.38 2.84 9.39
CA LEU A 24 -21.03 3.80 10.29
C LEU A 24 -20.14 4.12 11.49
N PHE A 25 -19.63 3.09 12.18
CA PHE A 25 -18.74 3.27 13.32
C PHE A 25 -17.49 4.06 12.93
N ARG A 26 -16.87 3.70 11.80
CA ARG A 26 -15.70 4.38 11.27
C ARG A 26 -16.00 5.83 10.91
N THR A 27 -17.14 6.12 10.31
CA THR A 27 -17.61 7.47 9.98
C THR A 27 -17.74 8.31 11.25
N VAL A 28 -18.48 7.82 12.25
CA VAL A 28 -18.66 8.52 13.52
C VAL A 28 -17.32 8.76 14.22
N SER A 29 -16.46 7.75 14.26
CA SER A 29 -15.12 7.85 14.85
C SER A 29 -14.28 8.93 14.17
N LEU A 30 -14.23 8.94 12.83
CA LEU A 30 -13.50 9.96 12.07
C LEU A 30 -14.12 11.35 12.24
N SER A 31 -15.44 11.48 12.18
CA SER A 31 -16.13 12.75 12.38
C SER A 31 -15.84 13.33 13.76
N LEU A 32 -15.97 12.54 14.83
CA LEU A 32 -15.64 12.98 16.19
C LEU A 32 -14.16 13.35 16.31
N PHE A 33 -13.27 12.58 15.69
CA PHE A 33 -11.84 12.84 15.74
C PHE A 33 -11.50 14.16 15.05
N PHE A 34 -12.02 14.43 13.84
CA PHE A 34 -11.71 15.64 13.06
C PHE A 34 -12.53 16.89 13.44
N THR A 35 -13.61 16.77 14.21
CA THR A 35 -14.45 17.91 14.61
C THR A 35 -13.68 19.02 15.34
N PRO A 36 -12.84 18.73 16.36
CA PRO A 36 -12.04 19.76 17.04
C PRO A 36 -11.10 20.52 16.08
N LEU A 37 -10.55 19.85 15.07
CA LEU A 37 -9.68 20.45 14.08
C LEU A 37 -10.42 21.48 13.22
N LEU A 38 -11.64 21.14 12.80
CA LEU A 38 -12.49 22.03 12.01
C LEU A 38 -12.90 23.27 12.82
N ILE A 39 -13.29 23.09 14.09
CA ILE A 39 -13.68 24.19 14.98
C ILE A 39 -12.52 25.15 15.24
N THR A 40 -11.29 24.64 15.36
CA THR A 40 -10.10 25.45 15.62
C THR A 40 -9.49 26.09 14.36
N SER A 41 -9.98 25.73 13.17
CA SER A 41 -9.46 26.26 11.90
C SER A 41 -9.59 27.79 11.73
N PRO A 42 -10.67 28.47 12.15
CA PRO A 42 -10.75 29.93 12.04
C PRO A 42 -9.75 30.60 12.98
N ILE A 43 -9.53 30.03 14.17
CA ILE A 43 -8.58 30.55 15.16
C ILE A 43 -7.16 30.53 14.60
N ALA A 44 -6.78 29.44 13.91
CA ALA A 44 -5.49 29.31 13.24
C ALA A 44 -5.29 30.35 12.13
N TYR A 45 -6.36 30.73 11.42
CA TYR A 45 -6.30 31.77 10.39
C TYR A 45 -6.09 33.17 10.98
N PHE A 46 -6.70 33.47 12.14
CA PHE A 46 -6.60 34.79 12.77
C PHE A 46 -5.34 34.97 13.64
N TRP A 47 -4.79 33.89 14.20
CA TRP A 47 -3.62 33.94 15.09
C TRP A 47 -2.44 33.16 14.52
N SER A 48 -1.44 33.89 13.99
CA SER A 48 -0.21 33.32 13.41
C SER A 48 0.58 32.43 14.38
N GLY A 49 0.57 32.73 15.68
CA GLY A 49 1.22 31.90 16.69
C GLY A 49 0.55 30.52 16.90
N PHE A 50 -0.73 30.39 16.57
CA PHE A 50 -1.48 29.13 16.69
C PHE A 50 -1.42 28.29 15.40
N GLU A 51 -1.11 28.91 14.27
CA GLU A 51 -1.07 28.26 12.96
C GLU A 51 -0.14 27.02 12.94
N GLU A 52 1.09 27.16 13.42
CA GLU A 52 2.05 26.04 13.45
C GLU A 52 1.61 24.89 14.38
N LEU A 53 0.98 25.22 15.50
CA LEU A 53 0.42 24.20 16.40
C LEU A 53 -0.74 23.47 15.74
N TRP A 54 -1.62 24.20 15.05
CA TRP A 54 -2.73 23.63 14.31
C TRP A 54 -2.25 22.70 13.19
N TRP A 55 -1.23 23.08 12.42
CA TRP A 55 -0.63 22.21 11.41
C TRP A 55 -0.02 20.93 11.99
N ARG A 56 0.72 21.04 13.10
CA ARG A 56 1.25 19.87 13.80
C ARG A 56 0.15 18.95 14.27
N TRP A 57 -0.94 19.51 14.78
CA TRP A 57 -2.09 18.72 15.21
C TRP A 57 -2.79 18.03 14.03
N MET A 58 -3.02 18.76 12.93
CA MET A 58 -3.59 18.20 11.71
C MET A 58 -2.75 17.03 11.17
N LEU A 59 -1.42 17.21 11.07
CA LEU A 59 -0.51 16.15 10.62
C LEU A 59 -0.56 14.92 11.53
N TRP A 60 -0.58 15.13 12.85
CA TRP A 60 -0.73 14.05 13.81
C TRP A 60 -2.05 13.30 13.63
N MET A 61 -3.15 14.02 13.40
CA MET A 61 -4.47 13.42 13.15
C MET A 61 -4.49 12.62 11.85
N VAL A 62 -3.91 13.15 10.77
CA VAL A 62 -3.78 12.42 9.48
C VAL A 62 -2.98 11.13 9.67
N GLN A 63 -1.85 11.20 10.38
CA GLN A 63 -1.03 10.01 10.68
C GLN A 63 -1.78 8.97 11.53
N ARG A 64 -2.63 9.42 12.46
CA ARG A 64 -3.41 8.52 13.34
C ARG A 64 -4.67 7.97 12.68
N SER A 65 -5.12 8.58 11.60
CA SER A 65 -6.35 8.20 10.89
C SER A 65 -6.18 6.97 10.01
N GLY A 66 -4.96 6.47 9.81
CA GLY A 66 -4.69 5.20 9.14
C GLY A 66 -4.12 5.34 7.73
N PRO A 67 -3.89 4.21 7.03
CA PRO A 67 -3.11 4.15 5.80
C PRO A 67 -3.72 4.98 4.66
N THR A 68 -5.05 4.99 4.53
CA THR A 68 -5.77 5.77 3.52
C THR A 68 -5.50 7.26 3.67
N PHE A 69 -5.53 7.79 4.89
CA PHE A 69 -5.31 9.21 5.17
C PHE A 69 -3.85 9.62 4.98
N ILE A 70 -2.90 8.76 5.39
CA ILE A 70 -1.48 8.98 5.13
C ILE A 70 -1.24 9.03 3.62
N LYS A 71 -1.79 8.07 2.85
CA LYS A 71 -1.66 8.03 1.39
C LYS A 71 -2.35 9.20 0.71
N LEU A 72 -3.51 9.62 1.19
CA LEU A 72 -4.20 10.81 0.70
C LEU A 72 -3.33 12.06 0.91
N GLY A 73 -2.71 12.19 2.07
CA GLY A 73 -1.78 13.29 2.35
C GLY A 73 -0.52 13.27 1.48
N GLN A 74 0.06 12.10 1.26
CA GLN A 74 1.18 11.91 0.33
C GLN A 74 0.78 12.31 -1.11
N TRP A 75 -0.38 11.86 -1.57
CA TRP A 75 -0.93 12.22 -2.88
C TRP A 75 -1.21 13.73 -2.99
N ALA A 76 -1.82 14.33 -1.97
CA ALA A 76 -2.12 15.75 -1.96
C ALA A 76 -0.84 16.61 -1.93
N SER A 77 0.23 16.14 -1.27
CA SER A 77 1.53 16.84 -1.24
C SER A 77 2.20 16.97 -2.61
N THR A 78 1.88 16.11 -3.58
CA THR A 78 2.45 16.15 -4.93
C THR A 78 1.57 16.91 -5.93
N ARG A 79 0.34 17.29 -5.54
CA ARG A 79 -0.65 17.96 -6.39
C ARG A 79 -0.66 19.48 -6.21
N ARG A 80 0.43 20.13 -6.60
CA ARG A 80 0.59 21.61 -6.56
C ARG A 80 -0.34 22.37 -7.51
N ASP A 81 -0.98 21.67 -8.43
CA ASP A 81 -2.03 22.18 -9.30
C ASP A 81 -3.38 22.32 -8.58
N ILE A 82 -3.61 21.55 -7.51
CA ILE A 82 -4.81 21.60 -6.68
C ILE A 82 -4.56 22.37 -5.38
N PHE A 83 -3.43 22.12 -4.72
CA PHE A 83 -3.13 22.61 -3.38
C PHE A 83 -2.04 23.68 -3.39
N SER A 84 -2.08 24.58 -2.41
CA SER A 84 -1.07 25.63 -2.26
C SER A 84 0.31 25.04 -1.95
N LYS A 85 1.37 25.75 -2.34
CA LYS A 85 2.76 25.34 -2.05
C LYS A 85 2.98 25.07 -0.56
N SER A 86 2.49 25.97 0.31
CA SER A 86 2.60 25.81 1.77
C SER A 86 1.94 24.52 2.26
N PHE A 87 0.72 24.22 1.80
CA PHE A 87 0.03 22.96 2.11
C PHE A 87 0.85 21.75 1.66
N CYS A 88 1.31 21.74 0.41
CA CYS A 88 2.08 20.61 -0.14
C CYS A 88 3.37 20.36 0.64
N ASP A 89 4.10 21.43 0.97
CA ASP A 89 5.37 21.34 1.68
C ASP A 89 5.14 20.82 3.12
N LYS A 90 4.10 21.27 3.83
CA LYS A 90 3.74 20.75 5.17
C LYS A 90 3.34 19.27 5.13
N MET A 91 2.58 18.85 4.12
CA MET A 91 2.14 17.46 3.96
C MET A 91 3.25 16.50 3.50
N SER A 92 4.33 17.02 2.91
CA SER A 92 5.47 16.21 2.43
C SER A 92 6.15 15.40 3.54
N VAL A 93 6.03 15.84 4.81
CA VAL A 93 6.55 15.12 5.99
C VAL A 93 5.94 13.72 6.12
N LEU A 94 4.75 13.48 5.56
CA LEU A 94 4.08 12.18 5.57
C LEU A 94 4.81 11.11 4.73
N HIS A 95 5.79 11.48 3.91
CA HIS A 95 6.60 10.52 3.14
C HIS A 95 7.66 9.80 3.99
N ILE A 96 8.00 10.28 5.20
CA ILE A 96 9.25 9.91 5.91
C ILE A 96 9.06 8.89 7.05
N LYS A 97 7.89 8.25 7.23
CA LYS A 97 7.71 7.33 8.37
C LYS A 97 7.06 6.02 8.01
N THR A 98 7.65 4.96 8.54
CA THR A 98 6.93 3.76 8.96
C THR A 98 7.65 3.08 10.13
N THR A 99 6.87 2.54 11.05
CA THR A 99 7.35 1.61 12.06
C THR A 99 7.38 0.22 11.43
N SER A 100 8.49 -0.49 11.51
CA SER A 100 8.57 -1.89 11.10
C SER A 100 7.90 -2.78 12.14
N ARG A 101 7.10 -3.74 11.69
CA ARG A 101 6.61 -4.83 12.54
C ARG A 101 7.58 -6.02 12.45
N PRO A 102 7.65 -6.85 13.50
CA PRO A 102 8.40 -8.10 13.47
C PRO A 102 7.71 -9.13 12.57
N TRP A 103 8.52 -10.01 11.97
CA TRP A 103 8.10 -11.03 11.00
C TRP A 103 6.96 -11.93 11.50
N ASN A 104 6.94 -12.26 12.80
CA ASN A 104 5.92 -13.12 13.39
C ASN A 104 4.47 -12.61 13.21
N LEU A 105 4.28 -11.30 13.05
CA LEU A 105 2.98 -10.70 12.78
C LEU A 105 2.60 -10.72 11.29
N SER A 106 3.57 -10.89 10.39
CA SER A 106 3.39 -10.89 8.93
C SER A 106 3.34 -12.28 8.31
N GLN A 107 3.77 -13.32 9.04
CA GLN A 107 3.84 -14.69 8.52
C GLN A 107 2.48 -15.27 8.05
N HIS A 108 1.37 -14.78 8.61
CA HIS A 108 0.01 -15.20 8.24
C HIS A 108 -0.29 -14.99 6.75
N ALA A 109 0.31 -13.97 6.12
CA ALA A 109 0.15 -13.73 4.70
C ALA A 109 0.70 -14.89 3.85
N LEU A 110 1.82 -15.50 4.28
CA LEU A 110 2.36 -16.71 3.65
C LEU A 110 1.57 -17.97 4.02
N ASP A 111 1.08 -18.07 5.25
CA ASP A 111 0.21 -19.18 5.66
C ASP A 111 -1.05 -19.25 4.78
N HIS A 112 -1.66 -18.09 4.50
CA HIS A 112 -2.82 -18.00 3.61
C HIS A 112 -2.47 -18.33 2.14
N LEU A 113 -1.27 -17.96 1.67
CA LEU A 113 -0.85 -18.21 0.29
C LEU A 113 -0.56 -19.70 0.03
N PHE A 114 0.16 -20.37 0.94
CA PHE A 114 0.65 -21.73 0.72
C PHE A 114 -0.15 -22.82 1.44
N GLY A 115 -1.06 -22.43 2.34
CA GLY A 115 -1.87 -23.33 3.17
C GLY A 115 -1.10 -23.80 4.39
N ASP A 116 -1.40 -23.23 5.57
CA ASP A 116 -0.95 -23.64 6.90
C ASP A 116 0.55 -23.97 7.02
N SER A 117 1.40 -22.93 7.03
CA SER A 117 2.84 -23.03 7.30
C SER A 117 3.68 -23.90 6.34
N ARG A 118 3.11 -24.43 5.25
CA ARG A 118 3.86 -25.17 4.19
C ARG A 118 5.03 -24.39 3.61
N TRP A 119 4.95 -23.06 3.63
CA TRP A 119 6.04 -22.19 3.18
C TRP A 119 7.34 -22.38 3.98
N LYS A 120 7.26 -22.85 5.23
CA LYS A 120 8.43 -23.12 6.08
C LYS A 120 9.29 -24.29 5.59
N GLU A 121 8.78 -25.12 4.69
CA GLU A 121 9.52 -26.22 4.09
C GLU A 121 10.54 -25.74 3.05
N PHE A 122 10.30 -24.59 2.42
CA PHE A 122 11.17 -24.01 1.40
C PHE A 122 11.73 -22.64 1.76
N VAL A 123 11.16 -21.90 2.71
CA VAL A 123 11.78 -20.67 3.25
C VAL A 123 12.61 -21.03 4.48
N VAL A 124 13.92 -21.08 4.29
CA VAL A 124 14.90 -21.55 5.28
C VAL A 124 15.01 -20.60 6.46
N SER A 125 14.98 -19.30 6.21
CA SER A 125 15.09 -18.28 7.24
C SER A 125 14.48 -16.96 6.78
N VAL A 126 13.93 -16.19 7.72
CA VAL A 126 13.47 -14.81 7.50
C VAL A 126 14.05 -13.95 8.63
N GLU A 127 14.61 -12.80 8.27
CA GLU A 127 15.08 -11.81 9.24
C GLU A 127 13.90 -11.30 10.07
N ALA A 128 14.11 -11.17 11.39
CA ALA A 128 13.03 -10.83 12.32
C ALA A 128 12.48 -9.41 12.09
N ASP A 129 13.37 -8.47 11.74
CA ASP A 129 13.04 -7.07 11.49
C ASP A 129 12.81 -6.81 10.00
N ALA A 130 11.78 -6.03 9.69
CA ALA A 130 11.52 -5.63 8.30
C ALA A 130 12.63 -4.70 7.78
N ILE A 131 13.21 -5.05 6.63
CA ILE A 131 14.20 -4.24 5.91
C ILE A 131 13.56 -3.02 5.23
N GLY A 132 12.24 -3.03 5.05
CA GLY A 132 11.46 -1.90 4.56
C GLY A 132 10.04 -1.95 5.09
N SER A 133 9.49 -0.81 5.47
CA SER A 133 8.10 -0.72 5.94
C SER A 133 7.35 0.38 5.21
N GLY A 134 6.12 0.07 4.81
CA GLY A 134 5.13 0.94 4.20
C GLY A 134 3.87 1.00 5.06
N CYS A 135 3.00 1.97 4.82
CA CYS A 135 1.69 1.99 5.49
C CYS A 135 0.76 0.88 4.98
N ILE A 136 1.05 0.29 3.82
CA ILE A 136 0.27 -0.80 3.20
C ILE A 136 0.93 -2.17 3.36
N ALA A 137 2.26 -2.23 3.25
CA ALA A 137 3.01 -3.49 3.20
C ALA A 137 4.37 -3.35 3.89
N GLU A 138 4.95 -4.49 4.28
CA GLU A 138 6.26 -4.62 4.92
C GLU A 138 7.12 -5.60 4.13
N VAL A 139 8.42 -5.33 4.04
CA VAL A 139 9.39 -6.12 3.30
C VAL A 139 10.38 -6.74 4.28
N TYR A 140 10.54 -8.05 4.19
CA TYR A 140 11.46 -8.84 4.99
C TYR A 140 12.48 -9.51 4.08
N LYS A 141 13.70 -9.69 4.58
CA LYS A 141 14.72 -10.46 3.89
C LYS A 141 14.66 -11.91 4.34
N GLY A 142 14.77 -12.85 3.41
CA GLY A 142 14.79 -14.27 3.71
C GLY A 142 15.66 -15.06 2.76
N VAL A 143 15.72 -16.37 2.99
CA VAL A 143 16.46 -17.34 2.17
C VAL A 143 15.50 -18.44 1.74
N LEU A 144 15.49 -18.72 0.44
CA LEU A 144 14.68 -19.77 -0.20
C LEU A 144 15.56 -20.98 -0.55
N ASP A 145 15.13 -22.20 -0.20
CA ASP A 145 15.63 -23.43 -0.82
C ASP A 145 14.86 -23.63 -2.13
N VAL A 146 15.55 -23.39 -3.24
CA VAL A 146 14.99 -23.42 -4.59
C VAL A 146 14.47 -24.82 -4.93
N HIS A 147 15.22 -25.87 -4.60
CA HIS A 147 14.81 -27.24 -4.93
C HIS A 147 13.53 -27.62 -4.18
N ALA A 148 13.47 -27.33 -2.88
CA ALA A 148 12.27 -27.59 -2.08
C ALA A 148 11.07 -26.78 -2.60
N PHE A 149 11.29 -25.51 -2.99
CA PHE A 149 10.23 -24.68 -3.57
C PHE A 149 9.70 -25.27 -4.89
N GLU A 150 10.58 -25.63 -5.82
CA GLU A 150 10.19 -26.21 -7.11
C GLU A 150 9.45 -27.54 -6.95
N GLU A 151 9.90 -28.39 -6.02
CA GLU A 151 9.28 -29.69 -5.72
C GLU A 151 7.88 -29.54 -5.12
N ILE A 152 7.71 -28.61 -4.17
CA ILE A 152 6.44 -28.43 -3.45
C ILE A 152 5.40 -27.65 -4.28
N THR A 153 5.85 -26.65 -5.04
CA THR A 153 4.96 -25.75 -5.79
C THR A 153 4.80 -26.13 -7.26
N GLY A 154 5.74 -26.90 -7.82
CA GLY A 154 5.82 -27.18 -9.25
C GLY A 154 6.27 -25.99 -10.11
N ILE A 155 6.69 -24.87 -9.50
CA ILE A 155 7.10 -23.65 -10.22
C ILE A 155 8.62 -23.68 -10.42
N HIS A 156 9.07 -23.85 -11.66
CA HIS A 156 10.49 -23.79 -12.00
C HIS A 156 11.02 -22.34 -12.07
N LEU A 157 12.18 -22.09 -11.45
CA LEU A 157 12.84 -20.78 -11.38
C LEU A 157 14.08 -20.75 -12.29
N PRO A 158 13.95 -20.40 -13.58
CA PRO A 158 15.05 -20.52 -14.55
C PRO A 158 16.22 -19.55 -14.29
N PHE A 159 16.00 -18.52 -13.49
CA PHE A 159 17.03 -17.55 -13.07
C PHE A 159 17.83 -18.03 -11.87
N ALA A 160 17.35 -19.02 -11.12
CA ALA A 160 18.02 -19.55 -9.93
C ALA A 160 19.10 -20.55 -10.35
N LYS A 161 20.36 -20.24 -10.05
CA LYS A 161 21.52 -21.10 -10.34
C LYS A 161 21.99 -21.91 -9.13
N GLU A 162 21.70 -21.42 -7.94
CA GLU A 162 22.14 -21.99 -6.68
C GLU A 162 20.96 -22.62 -5.94
N ARG A 163 21.26 -23.57 -5.03
CA ARG A 163 20.23 -24.19 -4.20
C ARG A 163 19.55 -23.19 -3.27
N TYR A 164 20.30 -22.23 -2.76
CA TYR A 164 19.79 -21.21 -1.85
C TYR A 164 19.75 -19.84 -2.55
N LEU A 165 18.64 -19.14 -2.39
CA LEU A 165 18.42 -17.84 -3.01
C LEU A 165 18.02 -16.82 -1.95
N ASP A 166 18.74 -15.70 -1.88
CA ASP A 166 18.34 -14.55 -1.08
C ASP A 166 17.08 -13.92 -1.70
N ILE A 167 16.03 -13.76 -0.91
CA ILE A 167 14.72 -13.25 -1.34
C ILE A 167 14.25 -12.07 -0.49
N ALA A 168 13.49 -11.18 -1.12
CA ALA A 168 12.68 -10.17 -0.45
C ALA A 168 11.22 -10.67 -0.41
N ILE A 169 10.65 -10.72 0.80
CA ILE A 169 9.27 -11.13 1.05
C ILE A 169 8.49 -9.88 1.45
N LYS A 170 7.67 -9.37 0.54
CA LYS A 170 6.79 -8.25 0.82
C LYS A 170 5.39 -8.75 1.14
N THR A 171 4.87 -8.35 2.28
CA THR A 171 3.57 -8.76 2.83
C THR A 171 2.69 -7.53 3.03
N ALA A 172 1.46 -7.57 2.54
CA ALA A 172 0.44 -6.58 2.87
C ALA A 172 0.04 -6.70 4.35
N LYS A 173 -0.30 -5.58 4.98
CA LYS A 173 -0.76 -5.57 6.38
C LYS A 173 -2.17 -6.14 6.46
N ASP A 174 -2.44 -6.94 7.50
CA ASP A 174 -3.75 -7.57 7.68
C ASP A 174 -4.88 -6.54 7.75
N GLY A 175 -5.98 -6.82 7.05
CA GLY A 175 -7.17 -5.97 7.06
C GLY A 175 -7.00 -4.61 6.37
N VAL A 176 -5.85 -4.34 5.74
CA VAL A 176 -5.54 -3.02 5.16
C VAL A 176 -6.46 -2.68 3.99
N ARG A 177 -6.81 -3.68 3.17
CA ARG A 177 -7.67 -3.52 2.01
C ARG A 177 -9.08 -3.13 2.42
N GLU A 178 -9.65 -3.86 3.38
CA GLU A 178 -10.98 -3.60 3.92
C GLU A 178 -11.04 -2.22 4.60
N CYS A 179 -10.00 -1.85 5.34
CA CYS A 179 -9.91 -0.52 5.95
C CYS A 179 -9.88 0.59 4.89
N ILE A 180 -9.11 0.39 3.82
CA ILE A 180 -9.03 1.32 2.69
C ILE A 180 -10.38 1.43 1.97
N ASP A 181 -11.06 0.32 1.71
CA ASP A 181 -12.36 0.31 1.03
C ASP A 181 -13.44 1.03 1.85
N ILE A 182 -13.43 0.84 3.17
CA ILE A 182 -14.31 1.58 4.11
C ILE A 182 -13.99 3.08 4.07
N ASP A 183 -12.71 3.44 4.23
CA ASP A 183 -12.30 4.86 4.26
C ASP A 183 -12.61 5.56 2.91
N LEU A 184 -12.38 4.90 1.77
CA LEU A 184 -12.70 5.44 0.44
C LEU A 184 -14.21 5.63 0.25
N SER A 185 -15.03 4.70 0.73
CA SER A 185 -16.49 4.82 0.73
C SER A 185 -16.96 6.05 1.52
N ILE A 186 -16.36 6.28 2.70
CA ILE A 186 -16.65 7.44 3.55
C ILE A 186 -16.22 8.74 2.85
N MET A 187 -14.99 8.79 2.32
CA MET A 187 -14.47 9.95 1.59
C MET A 187 -15.32 10.27 0.36
N GLN A 188 -15.82 9.25 -0.34
CA GLN A 188 -16.66 9.44 -1.52
C GLN A 188 -18.01 10.07 -1.19
N CYS A 189 -18.61 9.67 -0.06
CA CYS A 189 -19.80 10.30 0.47
C CYS A 189 -19.50 11.76 0.88
N ALA A 190 -18.42 11.98 1.63
CA ALA A 190 -18.02 13.31 2.08
C ALA A 190 -17.73 14.27 0.91
N ALA A 191 -17.05 13.81 -0.14
CA ALA A 191 -16.76 14.61 -1.33
C ALA A 191 -18.04 15.04 -2.05
N ARG A 192 -19.04 14.16 -2.18
CA ARG A 192 -20.34 14.49 -2.78
C ARG A 192 -21.12 15.49 -1.94
N LEU A 193 -21.12 15.32 -0.61
CA LEU A 193 -21.74 16.29 0.31
C LEU A 193 -21.05 17.65 0.22
N MET A 194 -19.71 17.67 0.14
CA MET A 194 -18.94 18.91 0.01
C MET A 194 -19.27 19.68 -1.27
N GLU A 195 -19.41 19.00 -2.42
CA GLU A 195 -19.86 19.64 -3.67
C GLU A 195 -21.27 20.21 -3.56
N MET A 196 -22.15 19.53 -2.82
CA MET A 196 -23.53 19.96 -2.59
C MET A 196 -23.63 21.21 -1.70
N PHE A 197 -22.89 21.24 -0.58
CA PHE A 197 -22.94 22.36 0.37
C PHE A 197 -22.05 23.54 -0.01
N MET A 198 -21.00 23.31 -0.80
CA MET A 198 -20.03 24.35 -1.18
C MET A 198 -19.80 24.34 -2.70
N PRO A 199 -20.74 24.89 -3.51
CA PRO A 199 -20.65 24.88 -4.97
C PRO A 199 -19.38 25.57 -5.52
N ARG A 200 -18.76 26.47 -4.74
CA ARG A 200 -17.48 27.13 -5.07
C ARG A 200 -16.30 26.15 -5.15
N LEU A 201 -16.38 24.99 -4.48
CA LEU A 201 -15.34 23.95 -4.56
C LEU A 201 -15.45 23.08 -5.83
N SER A 202 -16.49 23.27 -6.65
CA SER A 202 -16.62 22.58 -7.94
C SER A 202 -15.43 22.80 -8.87
N TYR A 203 -14.72 23.93 -8.73
CA TYR A 203 -13.48 24.22 -9.47
C TYR A 203 -12.39 23.18 -9.22
N VAL A 204 -12.31 22.62 -8.00
CA VAL A 204 -11.33 21.60 -7.61
C VAL A 204 -11.83 20.17 -7.93
N ASN A 205 -13.12 20.03 -8.24
CA ASN A 205 -13.78 18.76 -8.56
C ASN A 205 -13.36 17.63 -7.60
N PRO A 206 -13.69 17.77 -6.30
CA PRO A 206 -13.20 16.87 -5.26
C PRO A 206 -13.57 15.41 -5.50
N VAL A 207 -14.71 15.12 -6.14
CA VAL A 207 -15.06 13.75 -6.54
C VAL A 207 -14.08 13.20 -7.57
N SER A 208 -13.73 13.98 -8.60
CA SER A 208 -12.74 13.55 -9.60
C SER A 208 -11.35 13.39 -9.01
N SER A 209 -10.94 14.31 -8.14
CA SER A 209 -9.69 14.24 -7.40
C SER A 209 -9.61 12.97 -6.53
N LEU A 210 -10.67 12.65 -5.81
CA LEU A 210 -10.76 11.42 -5.02
C LEU A 210 -10.71 10.17 -5.91
N ASN A 211 -11.36 10.17 -7.07
CA ASN A 211 -11.29 9.06 -8.02
C ASN A 211 -9.87 8.84 -8.57
N GLN A 212 -9.12 9.92 -8.82
CA GLN A 212 -7.71 9.81 -9.21
C GLN A 212 -6.86 9.23 -8.08
N PHE A 213 -7.06 9.70 -6.85
CA PHE A 213 -6.39 9.15 -5.67
C PHE A 213 -6.71 7.66 -5.50
N ARG A 214 -8.00 7.28 -5.59
CA ARG A 214 -8.47 5.90 -5.49
C ARG A 214 -7.75 4.99 -6.47
N LYS A 215 -7.65 5.38 -7.74
CA LYS A 215 -6.92 4.60 -8.77
C LYS A 215 -5.46 4.37 -8.39
N VAL A 216 -4.78 5.40 -7.89
CA VAL A 216 -3.37 5.29 -7.45
C VAL A 216 -3.25 4.39 -6.23
N LEU A 217 -4.19 4.49 -5.28
CA LEU A 217 -4.18 3.68 -4.07
C LEU A 217 -4.48 2.20 -4.36
N GLU A 218 -5.48 1.90 -5.18
CA GLU A 218 -5.85 0.53 -5.58
C GLU A 218 -4.68 -0.20 -6.26
N LEU A 219 -3.86 0.52 -7.03
CA LEU A 219 -2.64 -0.03 -7.62
C LEU A 219 -1.59 -0.41 -6.59
N GLN A 220 -1.52 0.30 -5.46
CA GLN A 220 -0.54 0.06 -4.39
C GLN A 220 -0.98 -0.99 -3.37
N VAL A 221 -2.28 -1.26 -3.25
CA VAL A 221 -2.84 -2.23 -2.28
C VAL A 221 -2.74 -3.67 -2.79
N ASP A 222 -2.77 -3.87 -4.10
CA ASP A 222 -2.68 -5.19 -4.72
C ASP A 222 -1.26 -5.47 -5.24
N LEU A 223 -0.53 -6.31 -4.51
CA LEU A 223 0.87 -6.64 -4.83
C LEU A 223 1.03 -7.38 -6.17
N ARG A 224 -0.06 -7.90 -6.75
CA ARG A 224 -0.05 -8.44 -8.13
C ARG A 224 0.31 -7.35 -9.14
N ASN A 225 -0.07 -6.10 -8.89
CA ASN A 225 0.25 -5.00 -9.80
C ASN A 225 1.75 -4.70 -9.81
N GLU A 226 2.40 -4.76 -8.65
CA GLU A 226 3.84 -4.63 -8.52
C GLU A 226 4.56 -5.81 -9.19
N ALA A 227 4.09 -7.03 -8.95
CA ALA A 227 4.60 -8.20 -9.65
C ALA A 227 4.47 -8.08 -11.18
N ARG A 228 3.35 -7.57 -11.69
CA ARG A 228 3.17 -7.31 -13.14
C ARG A 228 4.09 -6.22 -13.68
N ALA A 229 4.41 -5.21 -12.86
CA ALA A 229 5.33 -4.15 -13.24
C ALA A 229 6.77 -4.66 -13.34
N LEU A 230 7.15 -5.62 -12.48
CA LEU A 230 8.46 -6.27 -12.46
C LEU A 230 8.58 -7.41 -13.47
N LYS A 231 7.48 -8.13 -13.76
CA LYS A 231 7.53 -9.37 -14.54
C LYS A 231 7.97 -9.17 -15.98
N VAL A 232 9.08 -9.84 -16.28
CA VAL A 232 9.30 -10.57 -17.52
C VAL A 232 8.38 -11.82 -17.52
N SER A 233 7.78 -12.18 -18.65
CA SER A 233 6.82 -13.30 -18.80
C SER A 233 7.23 -14.56 -18.02
N PHE A 234 6.50 -14.90 -16.95
CA PHE A 234 6.30 -16.30 -16.56
C PHE A 234 4.87 -16.49 -16.04
N PHE A 235 4.13 -17.31 -16.78
CA PHE A 235 2.75 -17.72 -16.58
C PHE A 235 2.63 -18.45 -15.23
N ILE A 236 1.69 -18.07 -14.37
CA ILE A 236 1.32 -18.89 -13.20
C ILE A 236 -0.12 -19.35 -13.42
N PHE A 237 -0.31 -20.67 -13.46
CA PHE A 237 -1.59 -21.35 -13.62
C PHE A 237 -1.99 -22.00 -12.27
N PHE A 238 -3.30 -21.91 -11.96
CA PHE A 238 -4.08 -22.47 -10.84
C PHE A 238 -3.93 -21.85 -9.45
N LEU A 239 -5.01 -21.60 -8.67
CA LEU A 239 -6.27 -22.34 -8.49
C LEU A 239 -7.53 -21.42 -8.40
N THR A 240 -8.34 -21.32 -9.46
CA THR A 240 -9.82 -21.14 -9.46
C THR A 240 -10.31 -21.12 -10.92
N PRO A 241 -11.50 -21.66 -11.26
CA PRO A 241 -12.04 -21.53 -12.61
C PRO A 241 -12.67 -20.13 -12.75
N VAL A 242 -11.86 -19.12 -13.04
CA VAL A 242 -12.36 -17.79 -13.41
C VAL A 242 -11.79 -17.44 -14.78
N ASN A 243 -12.70 -17.12 -15.71
CA ASN A 243 -12.44 -16.73 -17.08
C ASN A 243 -11.25 -15.75 -17.19
N ILE A 244 -10.26 -16.15 -17.97
CA ILE A 244 -9.06 -15.40 -18.26
C ILE A 244 -9.38 -14.36 -19.33
N GLU A 245 -9.38 -13.07 -18.96
CA GLU A 245 -9.09 -12.02 -19.93
C GLU A 245 -7.57 -12.00 -20.17
N THR A 246 -7.15 -12.42 -21.35
CA THR A 246 -5.79 -12.19 -21.86
C THR A 246 -5.60 -10.68 -22.06
N PHE A 247 -4.86 -10.03 -21.18
CA PHE A 247 -4.43 -8.65 -21.41
C PHE A 247 -3.32 -8.64 -22.47
N PRO A 248 -3.39 -7.75 -23.48
CA PRO A 248 -2.41 -7.69 -24.55
C PRO A 248 -1.02 -7.32 -24.00
N ASP A 249 0.02 -7.95 -24.56
CA ASP A 249 1.43 -7.64 -24.33
C ASP A 249 1.68 -6.13 -24.47
N LYS A 250 1.76 -5.43 -23.34
CA LYS A 250 2.22 -4.04 -23.28
C LYS A 250 3.70 -4.03 -22.94
N LYS A 251 4.43 -3.14 -23.63
CA LYS A 251 5.84 -2.80 -23.36
C LYS A 251 6.08 -2.59 -21.86
N ARG A 252 7.03 -3.35 -21.28
CA ARG A 252 7.27 -3.39 -19.82
C ARG A 252 8.10 -2.19 -19.38
N PHE A 253 8.11 -1.90 -18.08
CA PHE A 253 8.98 -0.86 -17.54
C PHE A 253 10.45 -1.25 -17.65
N CYS A 254 10.78 -2.50 -17.28
CA CYS A 254 12.12 -3.08 -17.35
C CYS A 254 12.67 -3.09 -18.79
N ASP A 255 11.81 -3.28 -19.80
CA ASP A 255 12.21 -3.26 -21.22
C ASP A 255 12.79 -1.91 -21.67
N ASN A 256 12.60 -0.84 -20.89
CA ASN A 256 13.20 0.46 -21.16
C ASN A 256 14.65 0.56 -20.65
N PHE A 257 15.14 -0.44 -19.91
CA PHE A 257 16.47 -0.45 -19.30
C PHE A 257 17.29 -1.59 -19.87
N ASP A 258 18.24 -1.23 -20.73
CA ASP A 258 19.25 -2.15 -21.22
C ASP A 258 20.32 -2.33 -20.12
N LEU A 259 20.50 -3.55 -19.64
CA LEU A 259 21.46 -3.89 -18.58
C LEU A 259 22.90 -3.47 -18.93
N GLU A 260 23.30 -3.60 -20.19
CA GLU A 260 24.66 -3.26 -20.63
C GLU A 260 24.89 -1.75 -20.68
N LYS A 261 23.84 -0.98 -21.01
CA LYS A 261 23.93 0.48 -21.14
C LYS A 261 23.63 1.23 -19.85
N THR A 262 22.61 0.80 -19.12
CA THR A 262 22.08 1.52 -17.95
C THR A 262 22.64 0.99 -16.63
N ARG A 263 23.15 -0.24 -16.61
CA ARG A 263 23.56 -0.97 -15.39
C ARG A 263 22.45 -1.05 -14.33
N VAL A 264 21.20 -0.86 -14.74
CA VAL A 264 20.03 -1.00 -13.86
C VAL A 264 19.59 -2.46 -13.91
N ARG A 265 19.46 -3.08 -12.73
CA ARG A 265 18.94 -4.44 -12.56
C ARG A 265 17.63 -4.37 -11.79
N PHE A 266 16.65 -5.15 -12.23
CA PHE A 266 15.39 -5.35 -11.54
C PHE A 266 15.38 -6.74 -10.87
N PRO A 267 14.70 -6.89 -9.72
CA PRO A 267 14.56 -8.18 -9.07
C PRO A 267 13.67 -9.12 -9.89
N GLU A 268 13.95 -10.41 -9.81
CA GLU A 268 13.15 -11.46 -10.46
C GLU A 268 12.06 -11.95 -9.52
N VAL A 269 10.83 -12.05 -10.03
CA VAL A 269 9.67 -12.45 -9.22
C VAL A 269 9.62 -13.98 -9.09
N VAL A 270 9.69 -14.48 -7.85
CA VAL A 270 9.57 -15.91 -7.51
C VAL A 270 8.11 -16.34 -7.53
N CYS A 271 7.27 -15.65 -6.74
CA CYS A 271 5.83 -15.89 -6.70
C CYS A 271 5.09 -14.67 -6.11
N TYR A 272 3.77 -14.61 -6.28
CA TYR A 272 2.97 -13.52 -5.73
C TYR A 272 1.50 -13.90 -5.56
N SER A 273 0.81 -13.11 -4.75
CA SER A 273 -0.65 -13.06 -4.57
C SER A 273 -1.10 -11.60 -4.45
N SER A 274 -2.37 -11.37 -4.08
CA SER A 274 -2.86 -10.03 -3.74
C SER A 274 -2.14 -9.39 -2.57
N ASP A 275 -1.60 -10.21 -1.66
CA ASP A 275 -1.14 -9.80 -0.32
C ASP A 275 0.31 -10.19 -0.04
N VAL A 276 0.94 -10.96 -0.93
CA VAL A 276 2.37 -11.31 -0.85
C VAL A 276 3.03 -11.17 -2.22
N ILE A 277 4.28 -10.68 -2.25
CA ILE A 277 5.19 -10.87 -3.39
C ILE A 277 6.54 -11.34 -2.84
N MET A 278 7.09 -12.39 -3.46
CA MET A 278 8.44 -12.88 -3.22
C MET A 278 9.28 -12.63 -4.46
N GLU A 279 10.42 -11.98 -4.30
CA GLU A 279 11.32 -11.59 -5.39
C GLU A 279 12.78 -11.78 -4.97
N THR A 280 13.71 -11.78 -5.92
CA THR A 280 15.15 -11.84 -5.60
C THR A 280 15.57 -10.62 -4.79
N TYR A 281 16.40 -10.84 -3.77
CA TYR A 281 16.95 -9.75 -2.99
C TYR A 281 18.22 -9.20 -3.65
N GLU A 282 18.13 -7.97 -4.18
CA GLU A 282 19.27 -7.27 -4.73
C GLU A 282 19.91 -6.35 -3.67
N LYS A 283 21.20 -6.57 -3.38
CA LYS A 283 21.96 -5.71 -2.45
C LYS A 283 22.26 -4.36 -3.10
N GLY A 284 21.88 -3.27 -2.44
CA GLY A 284 22.13 -1.91 -2.94
C GLY A 284 22.06 -0.84 -1.86
N LEU A 285 22.61 0.34 -2.17
CA LEU A 285 22.45 1.55 -1.36
C LEU A 285 21.14 2.25 -1.74
N TYR A 286 20.34 2.63 -0.75
CA TYR A 286 19.15 3.44 -1.00
C TYR A 286 19.56 4.80 -1.55
N ILE A 287 18.93 5.20 -2.66
CA ILE A 287 19.17 6.51 -3.29
C ILE A 287 18.94 7.66 -2.29
N ASN A 288 17.92 7.56 -1.45
CA ASN A 288 17.66 8.58 -0.42
C ASN A 288 18.78 8.68 0.62
N LYS A 289 19.49 7.57 0.90
CA LYS A 289 20.62 7.57 1.83
C LYS A 289 21.83 8.26 1.21
N LEU A 290 22.07 8.06 -0.09
CA LEU A 290 23.10 8.78 -0.84
C LEU A 290 22.87 10.30 -0.82
N ILE A 291 21.63 10.74 -1.04
CA ILE A 291 21.28 12.17 -1.02
C ILE A 291 21.42 12.76 0.39
N THR A 292 21.06 12.01 1.43
CA THR A 292 21.16 12.48 2.83
C THR A 292 22.62 12.59 3.27
N ASP A 293 23.46 11.60 2.90
CA ASP A 293 24.88 11.60 3.21
C ASP A 293 25.62 12.71 2.43
N GLU A 294 25.25 12.99 1.17
CA GLU A 294 25.77 14.16 0.42
C GLU A 294 25.39 15.49 1.07
N GLN A 295 24.16 15.64 1.57
CA GLN A 295 23.73 16.85 2.26
C GLN A 295 24.46 17.06 3.60
N LEU A 296 24.74 15.98 4.33
CA LEU A 296 25.52 16.03 5.57
C LEU A 296 27.01 16.35 5.32
N VAL A 297 27.60 15.79 4.25
CA VAL A 297 28.99 16.09 3.84
C VAL A 297 29.12 17.54 3.36
N MET A 298 28.11 18.10 2.67
CA MET A 298 28.12 19.50 2.29
C MET A 298 27.96 20.45 3.49
N GLN A 299 27.24 20.06 4.55
CA GLN A 299 27.11 20.87 5.77
C GLN A 299 28.34 20.85 6.68
N GLN A 300 29.21 19.84 6.58
CA GLN A 300 30.47 19.78 7.34
C GLN A 300 31.63 20.51 6.66
N ASN A 301 31.46 20.93 5.40
CA ASN A 301 32.47 21.65 4.61
C ASN A 301 32.20 23.17 4.49
N TYR A 302 31.30 23.72 5.33
CA TYR A 302 31.06 25.16 5.47
C TYR A 302 31.22 25.61 6.93
#